data_AF-A0A1G9B327-F1
#
_entry.id   AF-A0A1G9B327-F1
#
_cell.length_a   1.000
_cell.length_b   1.000
_cell.length_c   1.000
_cell.angle_alpha   90.00
_cell.angle_beta   90.00
_cell.angle_gamma   90.00
#
_symmetry.space_group_name_H-M   'P 1'
#
loop_
_entity.id
_entity.type
_entity.pdbx_description
1 polymer ?
#
loop_
_entity_poly.entity_id
_entity_poly.type
_entity_poly.pdbx_seq_one_letter_code
_entity_poly.pdbx_strand_id
1 'polypeptide(L)'
;MPEQPRQRYLLHLILFVITFATTTLAGVEWITGHYWLLGPFPGWDELQQGLQYAVPFLLILTCHEFGHYFTARYYRIAVSLPYYIPMFGLPLMIGTMGAFIRIREKIQSRQQYFDVGIAGPLAGFVVAVGLAWWGFAHLPPKSYVYNIHPEYEAYGNNFEQHVYSYAFMRHTDSLHFDEARTQFLARGDSSWADSTFRAQPEYTNFALGSNLLFTLLEHTVADPARLPNRFEMFHYPYLFAAYLAFLFTAINLIPIGQLDGGHILYGLVGEEKHRRIAPVLFTLFVLYAGMGAVSYLRTTTDESYFLWHLLYGGFLYLVFGRISPNRLNGLTLALSVFAAQYMIILLFPTHEWDAFWLLFIFLLGRFLGVYHPPATEEAPLNPGRKVLGWAALGIFVLCFTPAPFEFITVSAFDKVDSQGPEPLFSRFDGRERTNFTDLLGDEGVGGLQPFQPLSRIHVRDAVEAGFQGPGEPVPSQPTGDATPVADHVFGIHQQTADVSLLEQF
;
A
#
# COMPACT_ATOMS: atom_id res chain seq x y z
N MET A 1 27.26 -16.89 -37.51
CA MET A 1 26.26 -16.13 -36.71
C MET A 1 26.48 -16.50 -35.26
N PRO A 2 26.54 -15.56 -34.31
CA PRO A 2 26.57 -15.95 -32.89
C PRO A 2 25.30 -16.76 -32.60
N GLU A 3 25.46 -17.93 -32.00
CA GLU A 3 24.33 -18.78 -31.58
C GLU A 3 23.40 -17.96 -30.69
N GLN A 4 22.13 -17.86 -31.07
CA GLN A 4 21.16 -17.23 -30.18
C GLN A 4 21.04 -18.08 -28.91
N PRO A 5 21.26 -17.52 -27.72
CA PRO A 5 21.23 -18.30 -26.49
C PRO A 5 19.86 -18.96 -26.33
N ARG A 6 19.87 -20.30 -26.27
CA ARG A 6 18.68 -21.16 -26.22
C ARG A 6 17.65 -20.59 -25.24
N GLN A 7 16.51 -20.12 -25.75
CA GLN A 7 15.47 -19.58 -24.88
C GLN A 7 14.89 -20.72 -24.05
N ARG A 8 14.96 -20.58 -22.73
CA ARG A 8 14.42 -21.55 -21.78
C ARG A 8 12.93 -21.31 -21.60
N TYR A 9 12.15 -21.49 -22.66
CA TYR A 9 10.70 -21.21 -22.67
C TYR A 9 9.98 -21.84 -21.48
N LEU A 10 10.35 -23.07 -21.12
CA LEU A 10 9.82 -23.79 -19.97
C LEU A 10 10.06 -23.03 -18.65
N LEU A 11 11.24 -22.45 -18.43
CA LEU A 11 11.53 -21.69 -17.21
C LEU A 11 10.66 -20.43 -17.13
N HIS A 12 10.53 -19.70 -18.23
CA HIS A 12 9.69 -18.50 -18.28
C HIS A 12 8.21 -18.83 -18.02
N LEU A 13 7.73 -19.93 -18.60
CA LEU A 13 6.38 -20.42 -18.38
C LEU A 13 6.16 -20.85 -16.93
N ILE A 14 7.08 -21.63 -16.34
CA ILE A 14 6.99 -22.06 -14.95
C ILE A 14 6.96 -20.85 -14.01
N LEU A 15 7.85 -19.88 -14.20
CA LEU A 15 7.88 -18.67 -13.39
C LEU A 15 6.57 -17.89 -13.51
N PHE A 16 6.06 -17.71 -14.73
CA PHE A 16 4.76 -17.07 -14.94
C PHE A 16 3.63 -17.81 -14.24
N VAL A 17 3.55 -19.13 -14.36
CA VAL A 17 2.50 -19.94 -13.71
C VAL A 17 2.57 -19.86 -12.20
N ILE A 18 3.77 -19.93 -11.61
CA ILE A 18 3.95 -19.78 -10.16
C ILE A 18 3.54 -18.38 -9.73
N THR A 19 4.00 -17.34 -10.43
CA THR A 19 3.62 -15.96 -10.13
C THR A 19 2.11 -15.73 -10.28
N PHE A 20 1.48 -16.32 -11.27
CA PHE A 20 0.03 -16.27 -11.45
C PHE A 20 -0.70 -16.89 -10.27
N ALA A 21 -0.25 -18.06 -9.81
CA ALA A 21 -0.82 -18.70 -8.62
C ALA A 21 -0.63 -17.86 -7.35
N THR A 22 0.59 -17.37 -7.09
CA THR A 22 0.86 -16.55 -5.89
C THR A 22 0.10 -15.22 -5.91
N THR A 23 -0.04 -14.60 -7.08
CA THR A 23 -0.82 -13.36 -7.24
C THR A 23 -2.32 -13.60 -7.08
N THR A 24 -2.83 -14.76 -7.51
CA THR A 24 -4.23 -15.14 -7.28
C THR A 24 -4.51 -15.32 -5.79
N LEU A 25 -3.62 -16.03 -5.08
CA LEU A 25 -3.73 -16.22 -3.63
C LEU A 25 -3.62 -14.91 -2.85
N ALA A 26 -2.71 -14.02 -3.24
CA ALA A 26 -2.67 -12.66 -2.70
C ALA A 26 -3.98 -11.91 -2.94
N GLY A 27 -4.56 -12.03 -4.14
CA GLY A 27 -5.87 -11.45 -4.44
C GLY A 27 -6.98 -11.97 -3.52
N VAL A 28 -6.96 -13.25 -3.15
CA VAL A 28 -7.89 -13.80 -2.15
C VAL A 28 -7.71 -13.09 -0.81
N GLU A 29 -6.48 -12.99 -0.31
CA GLU A 29 -6.20 -12.32 0.97
C GLU A 29 -6.72 -10.87 0.99
N TRP A 30 -6.39 -10.09 -0.04
CA TRP A 30 -6.74 -8.66 -0.08
C TRP A 30 -8.21 -8.37 -0.36
N ILE A 31 -8.91 -9.23 -1.09
CA ILE A 31 -10.32 -9.00 -1.46
C ILE A 31 -11.27 -9.54 -0.39
N THR A 32 -10.94 -10.69 0.20
CA THR A 32 -11.86 -11.42 1.09
C THR A 32 -11.47 -11.37 2.56
N GLY A 33 -10.25 -10.94 2.89
CA GLY A 33 -9.69 -11.05 4.24
C GLY A 33 -9.33 -12.48 4.66
N HIS A 34 -9.40 -13.47 3.75
CA HIS A 34 -9.08 -14.86 4.06
C HIS A 34 -7.56 -15.13 4.00
N TYR A 35 -6.93 -15.15 5.18
CA TYR A 35 -5.50 -15.47 5.35
C TYR A 35 -5.20 -16.99 5.28
N TRP A 36 -5.15 -17.54 4.07
CA TRP A 36 -4.95 -18.98 3.83
C TRP A 36 -3.64 -19.57 4.36
N LEU A 37 -2.60 -18.77 4.59
CA LEU A 37 -1.33 -19.24 5.17
C LEU A 37 -1.49 -19.71 6.63
N LEU A 38 -2.46 -19.14 7.33
CA LEU A 38 -2.79 -19.45 8.73
C LEU A 38 -4.11 -20.23 8.86
N GLY A 39 -4.80 -20.45 7.73
CA GLY A 39 -6.14 -21.00 7.67
C GLY A 39 -6.27 -22.14 6.65
N PRO A 40 -7.51 -22.56 6.34
CA PRO A 40 -7.75 -23.52 5.27
C PRO A 40 -7.35 -22.93 3.91
N PHE A 41 -7.04 -23.81 2.95
CA PHE A 41 -6.76 -23.37 1.59
C PHE A 41 -8.04 -22.82 0.92
N PRO A 42 -7.96 -21.76 0.08
CA PRO A 42 -9.15 -21.13 -0.47
C PRO A 42 -9.97 -22.05 -1.38
N GLY A 43 -11.29 -21.87 -1.34
CA GLY A 43 -12.22 -22.55 -2.24
C GLY A 43 -12.18 -22.02 -3.67
N TRP A 44 -12.88 -22.69 -4.59
CA TRP A 44 -12.94 -22.26 -5.99
C TRP A 44 -13.55 -20.87 -6.19
N ASP A 45 -14.57 -20.52 -5.40
CA ASP A 45 -15.24 -19.22 -5.50
C ASP A 45 -14.32 -18.08 -5.05
N GLU A 46 -13.53 -18.30 -4.01
CA GLU A 46 -12.52 -17.34 -3.54
C GLU A 46 -11.39 -17.19 -4.55
N LEU A 47 -10.90 -18.30 -5.12
CA LEU A 47 -9.89 -18.25 -6.18
C LEU A 47 -10.38 -17.43 -7.39
N GLN A 48 -11.66 -17.55 -7.76
CA GLN A 48 -12.24 -16.71 -8.81
C GLN A 48 -12.24 -15.22 -8.46
N GLN A 49 -12.47 -14.86 -7.20
CA GLN A 49 -12.33 -13.47 -6.74
C GLN A 49 -10.88 -13.00 -6.83
N GLY A 50 -9.92 -13.84 -6.40
CA GLY A 50 -8.48 -13.54 -6.52
C GLY A 50 -8.03 -13.29 -7.96
N LEU A 51 -8.65 -13.91 -8.96
CA LEU A 51 -8.37 -13.66 -10.38
C LEU A 51 -8.72 -12.22 -10.81
N GLN A 52 -9.71 -11.58 -10.18
CA GLN A 52 -10.09 -10.20 -10.48
C GLN A 52 -8.98 -9.21 -10.15
N TYR A 53 -8.09 -9.56 -9.23
CA TYR A 53 -6.86 -8.82 -8.95
C TYR A 53 -5.69 -9.33 -9.82
N ALA A 54 -5.46 -10.65 -9.85
CA ALA A 54 -4.26 -11.21 -10.46
C ALA A 54 -4.17 -11.00 -11.97
N VAL A 55 -5.28 -11.16 -12.70
CA VAL A 55 -5.32 -10.98 -14.16
C VAL A 55 -4.96 -9.55 -14.56
N PRO A 56 -5.65 -8.49 -14.09
CA PRO A 56 -5.33 -7.14 -14.48
C PRO A 56 -3.93 -6.70 -13.99
N PHE A 57 -3.53 -7.09 -12.78
CA PHE A 57 -2.22 -6.71 -12.26
C PHE A 57 -1.08 -7.32 -13.09
N LEU A 58 -1.16 -8.62 -13.39
CA LEU A 58 -0.16 -9.28 -14.23
C LEU A 58 -0.22 -8.82 -15.69
N LEU A 59 -1.40 -8.46 -16.21
CA LEU A 59 -1.52 -7.87 -17.55
C LEU A 59 -0.71 -6.58 -17.65
N ILE A 60 -0.80 -5.69 -16.66
CA ILE A 60 -0.04 -4.43 -16.64
C ILE A 60 1.47 -4.70 -16.62
N LEU A 61 1.93 -5.56 -15.70
CA LEU A 61 3.35 -5.96 -15.62
C LEU A 61 3.84 -6.59 -16.93
N THR A 62 2.99 -7.41 -17.54
CA THR A 62 3.28 -8.03 -18.84
C THR A 62 3.43 -6.98 -19.91
N CYS A 63 2.49 -6.04 -20.04
CA CYS A 63 2.57 -4.95 -21.01
C CYS A 63 3.81 -4.07 -20.81
N HIS A 64 4.20 -3.80 -19.55
CA HIS A 64 5.44 -3.09 -19.21
C HIS A 64 6.67 -3.84 -19.76
N GLU A 65 6.85 -5.10 -19.40
CA GLU A 65 8.01 -5.88 -19.83
C GLU A 65 8.05 -6.09 -21.34
N PHE A 66 6.89 -6.30 -21.96
CA PHE A 66 6.81 -6.43 -23.42
C PHE A 66 7.10 -5.12 -24.15
N GLY A 67 6.83 -3.95 -23.54
CA GLY A 67 7.25 -2.65 -24.06
C GLY A 67 8.77 -2.56 -24.23
N HIS A 68 9.51 -2.99 -23.21
CA HIS A 68 10.97 -3.10 -23.31
C HIS A 68 11.39 -4.16 -24.34
N TYR A 69 10.79 -5.34 -24.28
CA TYR A 69 11.12 -6.46 -25.16
C TYR A 69 10.99 -6.08 -26.63
N PHE A 70 9.84 -5.55 -27.05
CA PHE A 70 9.60 -5.21 -28.46
C PHE A 70 10.54 -4.10 -28.94
N THR A 71 10.83 -3.11 -28.10
CA THR A 71 11.76 -2.03 -28.45
C THR A 71 13.20 -2.55 -28.57
N ALA A 72 13.64 -3.43 -27.68
CA ALA A 72 14.94 -4.09 -27.79
C ALA A 72 15.03 -4.95 -29.06
N ARG A 73 13.96 -5.69 -29.40
CA ARG A 73 13.87 -6.48 -30.64
C ARG A 73 13.89 -5.63 -31.90
N TYR A 74 13.23 -4.46 -31.88
CA TYR A 74 13.29 -3.48 -32.98
C TYR A 74 14.74 -3.05 -33.26
N TYR A 75 15.51 -2.79 -32.20
CA TYR A 75 16.93 -2.49 -32.29
C TYR A 75 17.85 -3.69 -32.51
N ARG A 76 17.28 -4.89 -32.69
CA ARG A 76 18.00 -6.17 -32.85
C ARG A 76 18.93 -6.50 -31.68
N ILE A 77 18.63 -6.01 -30.49
CA ILE A 77 19.35 -6.31 -29.25
C ILE A 77 18.87 -7.69 -28.75
N ALA A 78 19.81 -8.60 -28.43
CA ALA A 78 19.43 -9.87 -27.84
C ALA A 78 18.83 -9.68 -26.44
N VAL A 79 17.62 -10.22 -26.23
CA VAL A 79 16.81 -10.05 -25.03
C VAL A 79 16.10 -11.35 -24.66
N SER A 80 15.87 -11.59 -23.38
CA SER A 80 15.06 -12.72 -22.91
C SER A 80 13.56 -12.43 -22.94
N LEU A 81 12.74 -13.47 -22.80
CA LEU A 81 11.37 -13.28 -22.32
C LEU A 81 11.38 -12.78 -20.86
N PRO A 82 10.25 -12.23 -20.36
CA PRO A 82 10.17 -11.77 -18.99
C PRO A 82 10.44 -12.90 -17.98
N TYR A 83 11.17 -12.59 -16.92
CA TYR A 83 11.29 -13.40 -15.72
C TYR A 83 10.35 -12.82 -14.67
N TYR A 84 9.24 -13.50 -14.42
CA TYR A 84 8.34 -13.14 -13.32
C TYR A 84 8.95 -13.60 -12.00
N ILE A 85 8.82 -12.77 -10.97
CA ILE A 85 9.35 -13.03 -9.64
C ILE A 85 8.16 -13.33 -8.72
N PRO A 86 7.85 -14.61 -8.46
CA PRO A 86 6.79 -14.96 -7.53
C PRO A 86 7.21 -14.55 -6.12
N MET A 87 6.23 -14.15 -5.33
CA MET A 87 6.41 -13.80 -3.93
C MET A 87 5.42 -14.63 -3.11
N PHE A 88 5.93 -15.47 -2.22
CA PHE A 88 5.12 -16.41 -1.43
C PHE A 88 5.50 -16.36 0.05
N GLY A 89 4.57 -16.76 0.92
CA GLY A 89 4.89 -17.22 2.27
C GLY A 89 4.95 -16.16 3.35
N LEU A 90 4.54 -14.91 3.10
CA LEU A 90 4.27 -13.93 4.16
C LEU A 90 2.82 -13.43 4.03
N PRO A 91 2.09 -13.23 5.15
CA PRO A 91 0.79 -12.56 5.13
C PRO A 91 0.88 -11.15 4.54
N LEU A 92 -0.19 -10.66 3.91
CA LEU A 92 -0.27 -9.30 3.34
C LEU A 92 0.71 -9.06 2.19
N MET A 93 1.02 -10.10 1.44
CA MET A 93 1.85 -9.99 0.24
C MET A 93 1.00 -9.56 -0.97
N ILE A 94 1.61 -8.81 -1.89
CA ILE A 94 0.97 -8.43 -3.17
C ILE A 94 1.07 -9.55 -4.24
N GLY A 95 1.72 -10.68 -3.93
CA GLY A 95 1.80 -11.89 -4.74
C GLY A 95 2.94 -11.97 -5.76
N THR A 96 3.61 -10.85 -6.05
CA THR A 96 4.79 -10.80 -6.94
C THR A 96 5.72 -9.63 -6.58
N MET A 97 7.02 -9.78 -6.82
CA MET A 97 7.99 -8.68 -6.78
C MET A 97 8.11 -7.94 -8.13
N GLY A 98 7.27 -8.28 -9.10
CA GLY A 98 7.30 -7.78 -10.47
C GLY A 98 7.88 -8.80 -11.45
N ALA A 99 8.26 -8.30 -12.62
CA ALA A 99 8.94 -9.06 -13.65
C ALA A 99 10.11 -8.23 -14.19
N PHE A 100 11.04 -8.87 -14.89
CA PHE A 100 12.09 -8.15 -15.61
C PHE A 100 12.54 -8.91 -16.85
N ILE A 101 12.91 -8.19 -17.89
CA ILE A 101 13.65 -8.74 -19.03
C ILE A 101 15.16 -8.68 -18.79
N ARG A 102 15.89 -9.65 -19.34
CA ARG A 102 17.35 -9.63 -19.36
C ARG A 102 17.86 -9.22 -20.73
N ILE A 103 18.48 -8.04 -20.81
CA ILE A 103 19.29 -7.64 -21.96
C ILE A 103 20.58 -8.49 -21.98
N ARG A 104 20.86 -9.16 -23.10
CA ARG A 104 21.98 -10.11 -23.24
C ARG A 104 23.18 -9.54 -24.02
N GLU A 105 23.02 -8.37 -24.61
CA GLU A 105 24.03 -7.68 -25.40
C GLU A 105 24.20 -6.24 -24.91
N LYS A 106 25.40 -5.67 -25.10
CA LYS A 106 25.66 -4.29 -24.71
C LYS A 106 24.88 -3.33 -25.62
N ILE A 107 24.09 -2.45 -25.03
CA ILE A 107 23.43 -1.34 -25.72
C ILE A 107 24.49 -0.35 -26.17
N GLN A 108 24.46 0.02 -27.46
CA GLN A 108 25.56 0.77 -28.08
C GLN A 108 25.34 2.26 -28.02
N SER A 109 24.10 2.74 -28.16
CA SER A 109 23.80 4.17 -28.25
C SER A 109 22.93 4.69 -27.12
N ARG A 110 23.13 5.96 -26.80
CA ARG A 110 22.33 6.70 -25.84
C ARG A 110 20.85 6.75 -26.20
N GLN A 111 20.55 6.79 -27.50
CA GLN A 111 19.18 6.72 -28.01
C GLN A 111 18.54 5.36 -27.73
N GLN A 112 19.27 4.26 -27.90
CA GLN A 112 18.75 2.92 -27.61
C GLN A 112 18.45 2.75 -26.12
N TYR A 113 19.33 3.25 -25.23
CA TYR A 113 19.03 3.25 -23.80
C TYR A 113 17.74 4.01 -23.49
N PHE A 114 17.59 5.21 -24.06
CA PHE A 114 16.40 6.02 -23.88
C PHE A 114 15.14 5.31 -24.38
N ASP A 115 15.14 4.84 -25.63
CA ASP A 115 13.95 4.25 -26.26
C ASP A 115 13.55 2.94 -25.56
N VAL A 116 14.52 2.08 -25.22
CA VAL A 116 14.22 0.84 -24.48
C VAL A 116 13.73 1.17 -23.07
N GLY A 117 14.39 2.07 -22.34
CA GLY A 117 14.02 2.43 -20.97
C GLY A 117 12.64 3.08 -20.87
N ILE A 118 12.22 3.89 -21.86
CA ILE A 118 10.94 4.58 -21.81
C ILE A 118 9.75 3.72 -22.25
N ALA A 119 9.98 2.71 -23.10
CA ALA A 119 8.90 1.94 -23.72
C ALA A 119 8.10 1.11 -22.73
N GLY A 120 8.75 0.48 -21.75
CA GLY A 120 8.08 -0.33 -20.75
C GLY A 120 7.16 0.47 -19.84
N PRO A 121 7.68 1.48 -19.10
CA PRO A 121 6.87 2.33 -18.24
C PRO A 121 5.67 2.95 -18.97
N LEU A 122 5.84 3.44 -20.20
CA LEU A 122 4.72 4.01 -20.95
C LEU A 122 3.66 2.96 -21.34
N ALA A 123 4.08 1.78 -21.76
CA ALA A 123 3.16 0.70 -22.13
C ALA A 123 2.36 0.20 -20.91
N GLY A 124 3.04 -0.04 -19.78
CA GLY A 124 2.38 -0.40 -18.52
C GLY A 124 1.45 0.70 -18.01
N PHE A 125 1.93 1.96 -18.04
CA PHE A 125 1.19 3.13 -17.57
C PHE A 125 -0.15 3.32 -18.31
N VAL A 126 -0.17 3.19 -19.63
CA VAL A 126 -1.43 3.34 -20.40
C VAL A 126 -2.47 2.30 -19.97
N VAL A 127 -2.05 1.05 -19.76
CA VAL A 127 -2.95 -0.02 -19.29
C VAL A 127 -3.41 0.25 -17.86
N ALA A 128 -2.49 0.69 -16.99
CA ALA A 128 -2.80 1.04 -15.60
C ALA A 128 -3.81 2.20 -15.50
N VAL A 129 -3.65 3.26 -16.30
CA VAL A 129 -4.61 4.37 -16.37
C VAL A 129 -5.98 3.90 -16.84
N GLY A 130 -6.04 3.07 -17.89
CA GLY A 130 -7.29 2.50 -18.37
C GLY A 130 -8.00 1.65 -17.31
N LEU A 131 -7.23 0.86 -16.57
CA LEU A 131 -7.74 0.04 -15.47
C LEU A 131 -8.25 0.89 -14.30
N ALA A 132 -7.46 1.89 -13.87
CA ALA A 132 -7.85 2.81 -12.80
C ALA A 132 -9.14 3.56 -13.15
N TRP A 133 -9.21 4.09 -14.37
CA TRP A 133 -10.41 4.75 -14.89
C TRP A 133 -11.62 3.81 -14.85
N TRP A 134 -11.45 2.57 -15.33
CA TRP A 134 -12.53 1.59 -15.32
C TRP A 134 -12.97 1.23 -13.89
N GLY A 135 -12.01 1.05 -12.98
CA GLY A 135 -12.25 0.75 -11.56
C GLY A 135 -13.06 1.84 -10.86
N PHE A 136 -12.68 3.12 -11.05
CA PHE A 136 -13.43 4.24 -10.48
C PHE A 136 -14.81 4.44 -11.12
N ALA A 137 -14.94 4.20 -12.43
CA ALA A 137 -16.21 4.34 -13.14
C ALA A 137 -17.23 3.22 -12.80
N HIS A 138 -16.76 2.05 -12.35
CA HIS A 138 -17.60 0.88 -12.08
C HIS A 138 -17.58 0.47 -10.61
N LEU A 139 -17.45 1.44 -9.70
CA LEU A 139 -17.50 1.17 -8.27
C LEU A 139 -18.85 0.52 -7.87
N PRO A 140 -18.81 -0.58 -7.09
CA PRO A 140 -20.00 -1.17 -6.52
C PRO A 140 -20.62 -0.22 -5.46
N PRO A 141 -21.88 -0.45 -5.03
CA PRO A 141 -22.46 0.30 -3.93
C PRO A 141 -21.67 0.09 -2.63
N LYS A 142 -21.75 1.05 -1.69
CA LYS A 142 -21.04 0.97 -0.39
C LYS A 142 -21.31 -0.32 0.39
N SER A 143 -22.51 -0.88 0.26
CA SER A 143 -22.88 -2.15 0.88
C SER A 143 -22.03 -3.35 0.43
N TYR A 144 -21.26 -3.21 -0.65
CA TYR A 144 -20.27 -4.22 -1.07
C TYR A 144 -19.30 -4.59 0.06
N VAL A 145 -18.89 -3.60 0.85
CA VAL A 145 -17.97 -3.82 1.98
C VAL A 145 -18.56 -4.77 3.03
N TYR A 146 -19.88 -4.88 3.14
CA TYR A 146 -20.53 -5.76 4.12
C TYR A 146 -20.34 -7.24 3.81
N ASN A 147 -20.02 -7.59 2.56
CA ASN A 147 -19.65 -8.98 2.23
C ASN A 147 -18.30 -9.38 2.83
N ILE A 148 -17.48 -8.40 3.19
CA ILE A 148 -16.13 -8.57 3.74
C ILE A 148 -16.17 -8.33 5.25
N HIS A 149 -16.87 -7.27 5.65
CA HIS A 149 -17.10 -6.86 7.03
C HIS A 149 -18.60 -6.84 7.35
N PRO A 150 -19.25 -8.00 7.60
CA PRO A 150 -20.68 -8.06 7.93
C PRO A 150 -21.04 -7.20 9.14
N GLU A 151 -20.12 -7.03 10.09
CA GLU A 151 -20.27 -6.20 11.27
C GLU A 151 -20.50 -4.71 10.96
N TYR A 152 -20.16 -4.24 9.75
CA TYR A 152 -20.40 -2.85 9.33
C TYR A 152 -21.86 -2.58 8.98
N GLU A 153 -22.63 -3.62 8.64
CA GLU A 153 -24.03 -3.50 8.24
C GLU A 153 -24.88 -2.83 9.33
N ALA A 154 -24.54 -3.10 10.61
CA ALA A 154 -25.21 -2.51 11.77
C ALA A 154 -25.17 -0.97 11.80
N TYR A 155 -24.21 -0.35 11.12
CA TYR A 155 -24.01 1.11 11.07
C TYR A 155 -24.48 1.72 9.74
N GLY A 156 -24.90 0.90 8.78
CA GLY A 156 -25.39 1.34 7.47
C GLY A 156 -24.41 2.26 6.74
N ASN A 157 -24.93 3.29 6.05
CA ASN A 157 -24.12 4.19 5.22
C ASN A 157 -23.10 5.06 5.99
N ASN A 158 -23.19 5.12 7.33
CA ASN A 158 -22.30 5.91 8.19
C ASN A 158 -21.30 5.04 8.96
N PHE A 159 -21.09 3.79 8.53
CA PHE A 159 -20.16 2.87 9.18
C PHE A 159 -18.76 3.47 9.34
N GLU A 160 -18.28 4.22 8.35
CA GLU A 160 -16.95 4.85 8.33
C GLU A 160 -16.69 5.77 9.54
N GLN A 161 -17.73 6.36 10.14
CA GLN A 161 -17.60 7.22 11.33
C GLN A 161 -17.41 6.41 12.62
N HIS A 162 -17.67 5.11 12.58
CA HIS A 162 -17.73 4.24 13.74
C HIS A 162 -16.60 3.20 13.71
N VAL A 163 -16.40 2.54 12.57
CA VAL A 163 -15.59 1.31 12.48
C VAL A 163 -14.09 1.56 12.62
N TYR A 164 -13.63 2.80 12.35
CA TYR A 164 -12.22 3.18 12.53
C TYR A 164 -11.96 3.87 13.87
N SER A 165 -12.91 3.84 14.81
CA SER A 165 -12.73 4.39 16.15
C SER A 165 -12.06 3.39 17.10
N TYR A 166 -11.31 3.90 18.08
CA TYR A 166 -10.74 3.09 19.16
C TYR A 166 -11.83 2.26 19.88
N ALA A 167 -13.00 2.85 20.11
CA ALA A 167 -14.12 2.20 20.80
C ALA A 167 -14.62 0.97 20.04
N PHE A 168 -14.77 1.09 18.71
CA PHE A 168 -15.19 -0.02 17.86
C PHE A 168 -14.13 -1.13 17.84
N MET A 169 -12.87 -0.81 17.52
CA MET A 169 -11.81 -1.83 17.45
C MET A 169 -11.62 -2.57 18.77
N ARG A 170 -11.66 -1.84 19.90
CA ARG A 170 -11.63 -2.46 21.23
C ARG A 170 -12.79 -3.41 21.46
N HIS A 171 -14.00 -3.03 21.02
CA HIS A 171 -15.17 -3.86 21.15
C HIS A 171 -15.05 -5.14 20.31
N THR A 172 -14.68 -4.99 19.04
CA THR A 172 -14.48 -6.11 18.11
C THR A 172 -13.41 -7.08 18.62
N ASP A 173 -12.27 -6.56 19.09
CA ASP A 173 -11.21 -7.39 19.69
C ASP A 173 -11.68 -8.13 20.96
N SER A 174 -12.50 -7.48 21.80
CA SER A 174 -13.06 -8.13 22.98
C SER A 174 -14.01 -9.28 22.64
N LEU A 175 -14.80 -9.16 21.56
CA LEU A 175 -15.67 -10.23 21.08
C LEU A 175 -14.85 -11.42 20.58
N HIS A 176 -13.81 -11.17 19.78
CA HIS A 176 -12.90 -12.22 19.31
C HIS A 176 -12.20 -12.93 20.46
N PHE A 177 -11.76 -12.20 21.49
CA PHE A 177 -11.18 -12.78 22.69
C PHE A 177 -12.17 -13.71 23.41
N ASP A 178 -13.42 -13.29 23.57
CA ASP A 178 -14.45 -14.09 24.24
C ASP A 178 -14.80 -15.37 23.46
N GLU A 179 -14.88 -15.29 22.12
CA GLU A 179 -15.08 -16.45 21.25
C GLU A 179 -13.92 -17.44 21.35
N ALA A 180 -12.68 -16.95 21.24
CA ALA A 180 -11.48 -17.77 21.39
C ALA A 180 -11.46 -18.49 22.74
N ARG A 181 -11.67 -17.75 23.83
CA ARG A 181 -11.75 -18.31 25.18
C ARG A 181 -12.81 -19.41 25.28
N THR A 182 -13.97 -19.19 24.69
CA THR A 182 -15.06 -20.19 24.67
C THR A 182 -14.64 -21.47 23.95
N GLN A 183 -13.94 -21.36 22.81
CA GLN A 183 -13.43 -22.51 22.07
C GLN A 183 -12.34 -23.29 22.83
N PHE A 184 -11.42 -22.60 23.52
CA PHE A 184 -10.40 -23.23 24.36
C PHE A 184 -11.00 -23.98 25.54
N LEU A 185 -11.93 -23.33 26.26
CA LEU A 185 -12.67 -23.96 27.37
C LEU A 185 -13.44 -25.20 26.90
N ALA A 186 -14.03 -25.16 25.70
CA ALA A 186 -14.73 -26.30 25.11
C ALA A 186 -13.80 -27.49 24.78
N ARG A 187 -12.50 -27.26 24.56
CA ARG A 187 -11.48 -28.30 24.36
C ARG A 187 -10.91 -28.85 25.68
N GLY A 188 -11.41 -28.39 26.83
CA GLY A 188 -10.93 -28.78 28.15
C GLY A 188 -9.61 -28.12 28.56
N ASP A 189 -9.15 -27.12 27.80
CA ASP A 189 -7.97 -26.34 28.14
C ASP A 189 -8.38 -25.14 29.01
N SER A 190 -8.16 -25.26 30.32
CA SER A 190 -8.44 -24.19 31.28
C SER A 190 -7.28 -23.22 31.47
N SER A 191 -6.15 -23.37 30.74
CA SER A 191 -5.00 -22.46 30.86
C SER A 191 -5.36 -21.01 30.52
N TRP A 192 -6.32 -20.83 29.60
CA TRP A 192 -6.85 -19.52 29.20
C TRP A 192 -7.98 -19.00 30.08
N ALA A 193 -8.57 -19.82 30.95
CA ALA A 193 -9.75 -19.47 31.75
C ALA A 193 -9.52 -18.27 32.70
N ASP A 194 -8.28 -18.10 33.16
CA ASP A 194 -7.86 -17.04 34.08
C ASP A 194 -7.18 -15.85 33.37
N SER A 195 -7.03 -15.93 32.03
CA SER A 195 -6.50 -14.81 31.26
C SER A 195 -7.56 -13.69 31.19
N THR A 196 -7.24 -12.54 31.78
CA THR A 196 -8.08 -11.34 31.69
C THR A 196 -7.76 -10.61 30.39
N PHE A 197 -8.79 -10.31 29.58
CA PHE A 197 -8.62 -9.46 28.41
C PHE A 197 -8.03 -8.11 28.83
N ARG A 198 -6.85 -7.79 28.30
CA ARG A 198 -6.22 -6.49 28.47
C ARG A 198 -6.40 -5.74 27.16
N ALA A 199 -7.33 -4.80 27.15
CA ALA A 199 -7.53 -3.92 25.99
C ALA A 199 -6.20 -3.22 25.66
N GLN A 200 -5.81 -3.29 24.39
CA GLN A 200 -4.65 -2.53 23.93
C GLN A 200 -4.95 -1.03 24.06
N PRO A 201 -3.98 -0.22 24.51
CA PRO A 201 -4.17 1.23 24.61
C PRO A 201 -4.32 1.90 23.25
N GLU A 202 -3.93 1.19 22.18
CA GLU A 202 -3.84 1.67 20.81
C GLU A 202 -4.22 0.55 19.83
N TYR A 203 -4.86 0.91 18.72
CA TYR A 203 -5.12 0.01 17.58
C TYR A 203 -4.65 0.68 16.28
N THR A 204 -4.19 -0.10 15.32
CA THR A 204 -3.63 0.42 14.07
C THR A 204 -4.44 -0.04 12.87
N ASN A 205 -4.90 0.92 12.06
CA ASN A 205 -5.53 0.67 10.76
C ASN A 205 -4.51 0.72 9.64
N PHE A 206 -4.75 -0.06 8.59
CA PHE A 206 -3.96 -0.01 7.36
C PHE A 206 -4.74 0.75 6.27
N ALA A 207 -4.07 1.69 5.62
CA ALA A 207 -4.62 2.45 4.50
C ALA A 207 -3.65 2.47 3.32
N LEU A 208 -4.21 2.60 2.12
CA LEU A 208 -3.40 2.97 0.95
C LEU A 208 -3.05 4.46 1.01
N GLY A 209 -1.81 4.77 0.64
CA GLY A 209 -1.39 6.14 0.41
C GLY A 209 -2.02 6.76 -0.83
N SER A 210 -1.73 8.03 -1.08
CA SER A 210 -2.21 8.76 -2.26
C SER A 210 -1.08 9.15 -3.21
N ASN A 211 -1.40 9.18 -4.51
CA ASN A 211 -0.58 9.83 -5.54
C ASN A 211 -1.45 10.74 -6.39
N LEU A 212 -0.82 11.72 -7.03
CA LEU A 212 -1.52 12.79 -7.75
C LEU A 212 -2.45 12.26 -8.83
N LEU A 213 -2.06 11.22 -9.56
CA LEU A 213 -2.88 10.64 -10.60
C LEU A 213 -4.10 9.92 -10.03
N PHE A 214 -3.90 9.13 -8.98
CA PHE A 214 -4.97 8.40 -8.33
C PHE A 214 -5.99 9.37 -7.73
N THR A 215 -5.55 10.40 -7.01
CA THR A 215 -6.39 11.48 -6.49
C THR A 215 -7.10 12.28 -7.60
N LEU A 216 -6.44 12.50 -8.74
CA LEU A 216 -7.10 13.12 -9.89
C LEU A 216 -8.27 12.26 -10.39
N LEU A 217 -8.10 10.94 -10.48
CA LEU A 217 -9.15 10.03 -10.92
C LEU A 217 -10.27 9.90 -9.89
N GLU A 218 -9.96 9.86 -8.59
CA GLU A 218 -10.95 9.95 -7.51
C GLU A 218 -11.85 11.18 -7.68
N HIS A 219 -11.26 12.35 -7.98
CA HIS A 219 -12.01 13.59 -8.11
C HIS A 219 -12.74 13.77 -9.44
N THR A 220 -12.30 13.12 -10.51
CA THR A 220 -12.83 13.38 -11.87
C THR A 220 -13.69 12.26 -12.43
N VAL A 221 -13.50 11.01 -11.96
CA VAL A 221 -14.15 9.82 -12.51
C VAL A 221 -15.06 9.15 -11.50
N ALA A 222 -14.66 9.07 -10.24
CA ALA A 222 -15.41 8.32 -9.23
C ALA A 222 -16.75 8.99 -8.89
N ASP A 223 -17.78 8.17 -8.67
CA ASP A 223 -19.02 8.61 -8.04
C ASP A 223 -18.76 8.84 -6.54
N PRO A 224 -18.89 10.08 -6.02
CA PRO A 224 -18.62 10.36 -4.60
C PRO A 224 -19.49 9.55 -3.64
N ALA A 225 -20.68 9.11 -4.07
CA ALA A 225 -21.56 8.28 -3.25
C ALA A 225 -21.06 6.83 -3.09
N ARG A 226 -20.18 6.38 -3.99
CA ARG A 226 -19.65 5.01 -4.05
C ARG A 226 -18.15 4.93 -3.76
N LEU A 227 -17.48 6.08 -3.64
CA LEU A 227 -16.06 6.13 -3.37
C LEU A 227 -15.77 5.37 -2.06
N PRO A 228 -14.91 4.33 -2.09
CA PRO A 228 -14.56 3.59 -0.89
C PRO A 228 -13.77 4.46 0.08
N ASN A 229 -13.86 4.14 1.37
CA ASN A 229 -12.95 4.71 2.33
C ASN A 229 -11.51 4.24 2.02
N ARG A 230 -10.51 5.07 2.31
CA ARG A 230 -9.09 4.75 2.09
C ARG A 230 -8.61 3.50 2.84
N PHE A 231 -9.24 3.17 3.95
CA PHE A 231 -9.01 1.95 4.73
C PHE A 231 -9.61 0.69 4.07
N GLU A 232 -10.43 0.84 3.02
CA GLU A 232 -11.09 -0.28 2.35
C GLU A 232 -10.64 -0.46 0.90
N MET A 233 -9.84 0.47 0.39
CA MET A 233 -9.59 0.56 -1.05
C MET A 233 -8.83 -0.65 -1.62
N PHE A 234 -8.08 -1.39 -0.78
CA PHE A 234 -7.41 -2.63 -1.17
C PHE A 234 -8.39 -3.80 -1.42
N HIS A 235 -9.61 -3.73 -0.88
CA HIS A 235 -10.68 -4.70 -1.16
C HIS A 235 -11.28 -4.59 -2.57
N TYR A 236 -10.91 -3.54 -3.32
CA TYR A 236 -11.40 -3.26 -4.67
C TYR A 236 -10.34 -3.69 -5.68
N PRO A 237 -10.45 -4.89 -6.27
CA PRO A 237 -9.33 -5.55 -6.95
C PRO A 237 -8.71 -4.73 -8.09
N TYR A 238 -9.54 -4.07 -8.88
CA TYR A 238 -9.09 -3.27 -10.01
C TYR A 238 -8.42 -1.96 -9.60
N LEU A 239 -8.95 -1.31 -8.55
CA LEU A 239 -8.34 -0.11 -7.97
C LEU A 239 -7.00 -0.47 -7.34
N PHE A 240 -6.94 -1.55 -6.56
CA PHE A 240 -5.72 -2.00 -5.92
C PHE A 240 -4.65 -2.43 -6.93
N ALA A 241 -5.02 -3.19 -7.97
CA ALA A 241 -4.12 -3.56 -9.06
C ALA A 241 -3.57 -2.32 -9.80
N ALA A 242 -4.42 -1.33 -10.08
CA ALA A 242 -3.99 -0.10 -10.74
C ALA A 242 -3.11 0.78 -9.83
N TYR A 243 -3.45 0.86 -8.54
CA TYR A 243 -2.66 1.55 -7.52
C TYR A 243 -1.24 0.99 -7.43
N LEU A 244 -1.11 -0.33 -7.28
CA LEU A 244 0.20 -0.99 -7.27
C LEU A 244 0.94 -0.77 -8.58
N ALA A 245 0.25 -0.83 -9.74
CA ALA A 245 0.88 -0.54 -11.02
C ALA A 245 1.44 0.89 -11.11
N PHE A 246 0.76 1.90 -10.57
CA PHE A 246 1.31 3.26 -10.49
C PHE A 246 2.52 3.31 -9.57
N LEU A 247 2.50 2.63 -8.42
CA LEU A 247 3.65 2.51 -7.53
C LEU A 247 4.86 1.87 -8.24
N PHE A 248 4.68 0.74 -8.95
CA PHE A 248 5.75 0.10 -9.73
C PHE A 248 6.24 0.98 -10.88
N THR A 249 5.34 1.70 -11.55
CA THR A 249 5.72 2.67 -12.59
C THR A 249 6.59 3.78 -11.99
N ALA A 250 6.23 4.31 -10.82
CA ALA A 250 7.02 5.31 -10.12
C ALA A 250 8.40 4.79 -9.73
N ILE A 251 8.47 3.57 -9.17
CA ILE A 251 9.75 2.90 -8.82
C ILE A 251 10.64 2.80 -10.06
N ASN A 252 10.11 2.29 -11.19
CA ASN A 252 10.86 2.12 -12.42
C ASN A 252 11.32 3.47 -13.00
N LEU A 253 10.50 4.52 -12.89
CA LEU A 253 10.81 5.86 -13.39
C LEU A 253 11.64 6.73 -12.42
N ILE A 254 12.09 6.20 -11.28
CA ILE A 254 13.06 6.92 -10.43
C ILE A 254 14.29 7.26 -11.30
N PRO A 255 14.68 8.55 -11.40
CA PRO A 255 15.70 9.02 -12.34
C PRO A 255 17.14 8.78 -11.82
N ILE A 256 17.45 7.53 -11.45
CA ILE A 256 18.71 7.14 -10.81
C ILE A 256 19.18 5.79 -11.38
N GLY A 257 20.50 5.66 -11.59
CA GLY A 257 21.12 4.36 -11.83
C GLY A 257 20.70 3.70 -13.14
N GLN A 258 20.48 2.39 -13.07
CA GLN A 258 20.07 1.55 -14.20
C GLN A 258 18.56 1.30 -14.26
N LEU A 259 17.77 2.00 -13.45
CA LEU A 259 16.32 1.98 -13.59
C LEU A 259 15.90 2.62 -14.92
N ASP A 260 14.66 2.37 -15.34
CA ASP A 260 14.10 2.96 -16.57
C ASP A 260 14.16 4.49 -16.56
N GLY A 261 13.84 5.11 -15.42
CA GLY A 261 14.00 6.55 -15.20
C GLY A 261 15.44 7.03 -15.30
N GLY A 262 16.40 6.20 -14.87
CA GLY A 262 17.84 6.45 -15.03
C GLY A 262 18.25 6.45 -16.51
N HIS A 263 17.77 5.48 -17.29
CA HIS A 263 17.96 5.44 -18.75
C HIS A 263 17.37 6.67 -19.45
N ILE A 264 16.18 7.11 -19.02
CA ILE A 264 15.51 8.32 -19.54
C ILE A 264 16.33 9.57 -19.21
N LEU A 265 16.69 9.78 -17.94
CA LEU A 265 17.49 10.92 -17.51
C LEU A 265 18.83 10.95 -18.24
N TYR A 266 19.54 9.82 -18.28
CA TYR A 266 20.80 9.69 -19.00
C TYR A 266 20.65 10.02 -20.49
N GLY A 267 19.58 9.56 -21.14
CA GLY A 267 19.25 9.93 -22.52
C GLY A 267 19.09 11.45 -22.71
N LEU A 268 18.37 12.10 -21.81
CA LEU A 268 18.08 13.53 -21.84
C LEU A 268 19.33 14.39 -21.67
N VAL A 269 20.13 14.11 -20.63
CA VAL A 269 21.21 14.99 -20.18
C VAL A 269 22.61 14.55 -20.62
N GLY A 270 22.79 13.30 -21.03
CA GLY A 270 24.08 12.70 -21.39
C GLY A 270 24.91 12.27 -20.17
N GLU A 271 26.01 11.54 -20.43
CA GLU A 271 26.85 10.92 -19.40
C GLU A 271 27.37 11.93 -18.35
N GLU A 272 27.99 13.03 -18.78
CA GLU A 272 28.67 13.96 -17.88
C GLU A 272 27.71 14.57 -16.86
N LYS A 273 26.52 14.98 -17.32
CA LYS A 273 25.49 15.57 -16.46
C LYS A 273 24.83 14.50 -15.60
N HIS A 274 24.50 13.34 -16.14
CA HIS A 274 23.92 12.24 -15.37
C HIS A 274 24.82 11.82 -14.21
N ARG A 275 26.14 11.72 -14.44
CA ARG A 275 27.12 11.38 -13.39
C ARG A 275 27.17 12.38 -12.24
N ARG A 276 26.76 13.64 -12.47
CA ARG A 276 26.63 14.66 -11.40
C ARG A 276 25.24 14.66 -10.77
N ILE A 277 24.19 14.53 -11.58
CA ILE A 277 22.80 14.66 -11.15
C ILE A 277 22.33 13.44 -10.35
N ALA A 278 22.64 12.22 -10.80
CA ALA A 278 22.10 11.00 -10.17
C ALA A 278 22.54 10.83 -8.69
N PRO A 279 23.80 11.08 -8.29
CA PRO A 279 24.18 11.08 -6.88
C PRO A 279 23.46 12.12 -6.03
N VAL A 280 23.18 13.31 -6.58
CA VAL A 280 22.43 14.35 -5.89
C VAL A 280 20.98 13.92 -5.68
N LEU A 281 20.31 13.43 -6.73
CA LEU A 281 18.94 12.91 -6.63
C LEU A 281 18.86 11.73 -5.66
N PHE A 282 19.83 10.82 -5.69
CA PHE A 282 19.91 9.73 -4.73
C PHE A 282 20.10 10.21 -3.30
N THR A 283 20.97 11.21 -3.07
CA THR A 283 21.19 11.77 -1.72
C THR A 283 19.93 12.44 -1.19
N LEU A 284 19.20 13.18 -2.03
CA LEU A 284 17.90 13.78 -1.69
C LEU A 284 16.85 12.69 -1.41
N PHE A 285 16.87 11.60 -2.16
CA PHE A 285 15.95 10.49 -1.95
C PHE A 285 16.25 9.72 -0.65
N VAL A 286 17.53 9.51 -0.31
CA VAL A 286 17.94 8.95 0.99
C VAL A 286 17.54 9.88 2.14
N LEU A 287 17.71 11.20 1.96
CA LEU A 287 17.28 12.20 2.94
C LEU A 287 15.79 12.03 3.25
N TYR A 288 14.95 11.98 2.21
CA TYR A 288 13.50 11.77 2.33
C TYR A 288 13.13 10.40 2.91
N ALA A 289 13.61 9.31 2.32
CA ALA A 289 13.26 7.94 2.69
C ALA A 289 13.64 7.57 4.13
N GLY A 290 14.68 8.20 4.68
CA GLY A 290 15.13 7.95 6.03
C GLY A 290 14.41 8.74 7.12
N MET A 291 13.49 9.63 6.75
CA MET A 291 12.74 10.43 7.72
C MET A 291 11.89 9.56 8.66
N GLY A 292 11.23 8.50 8.16
CA GLY A 292 10.47 7.57 9.00
C GLY A 292 11.35 6.82 10.00
N ALA A 293 12.54 6.38 9.59
CA ALA A 293 13.51 5.77 10.51
C ALA A 293 13.90 6.74 11.63
N VAL A 294 14.26 7.98 11.30
CA VAL A 294 14.67 8.96 12.32
C VAL A 294 13.48 9.38 13.20
N SER A 295 12.26 9.42 12.66
CA SER A 295 11.04 9.68 13.42
C SER A 295 10.85 8.63 14.51
N TYR A 296 11.00 7.35 14.14
CA TYR A 296 10.96 6.23 15.08
C TYR A 296 12.08 6.31 16.12
N LEU A 297 13.32 6.56 15.68
CA LEU A 297 14.49 6.70 16.57
C LEU A 297 14.31 7.81 17.61
N ARG A 298 13.64 8.91 17.26
CA ARG A 298 13.36 10.03 18.16
C ARG A 298 12.43 9.62 19.31
N THR A 299 11.49 8.72 19.05
CA THR A 299 10.51 8.26 20.05
C THR A 299 11.02 7.10 20.91
N THR A 300 12.03 6.38 20.45
CA THR A 300 12.70 5.35 21.26
C THR A 300 13.44 6.00 22.43
N THR A 301 13.10 5.62 23.67
CA THR A 301 13.80 6.11 24.89
C THR A 301 14.30 4.99 25.78
N ASP A 302 14.25 3.75 25.29
CA ASP A 302 14.70 2.58 26.03
C ASP A 302 16.23 2.40 25.94
N GLU A 303 16.75 1.38 26.62
CA GLU A 303 18.17 1.02 26.63
C GLU A 303 18.74 0.73 25.23
N SER A 304 17.89 0.50 24.23
CA SER A 304 18.30 0.22 22.85
C SER A 304 18.51 1.48 22.00
N TYR A 305 18.20 2.67 22.52
CA TYR A 305 18.35 3.96 21.85
C TYR A 305 19.68 4.08 21.09
N PHE A 306 20.81 3.94 21.79
CA PHE A 306 22.13 4.12 21.19
C PHE A 306 22.40 3.10 20.06
N LEU A 307 21.98 1.85 20.26
CA LEU A 307 22.17 0.78 19.29
C LEU A 307 21.41 1.09 18.00
N TRP A 308 20.14 1.48 18.07
CA TRP A 308 19.35 1.78 16.88
C TRP A 308 19.90 2.98 16.09
N HIS A 309 20.40 4.01 16.77
CA HIS A 309 21.06 5.15 16.12
C HIS A 309 22.35 4.72 15.40
N LEU A 310 23.14 3.86 16.05
CA LEU A 310 24.37 3.31 15.46
C LEU A 310 24.06 2.42 14.25
N LEU A 311 23.04 1.57 14.34
CA LEU A 311 22.59 0.71 13.25
C LEU A 311 22.11 1.53 12.06
N TYR A 312 21.33 2.58 12.29
CA TYR A 312 20.85 3.45 11.21
C TYR A 312 21.99 4.29 10.60
N GLY A 313 22.91 4.83 11.41
CA GLY A 313 24.11 5.50 10.90
C GLY A 313 25.00 4.56 10.07
N GLY A 314 25.16 3.31 10.54
CA GLY A 314 25.85 2.25 9.81
C GLY A 314 25.15 1.88 8.51
N PHE A 315 23.82 1.81 8.51
CA PHE A 315 23.00 1.60 7.33
C PHE A 315 23.23 2.70 6.29
N LEU A 316 23.16 3.99 6.69
CA LEU A 316 23.45 5.10 5.77
C LEU A 316 24.86 5.03 5.21
N TYR A 317 25.86 4.67 6.03
CA TYR A 317 27.22 4.47 5.55
C TYR A 317 27.32 3.36 4.49
N LEU A 318 26.59 2.24 4.67
CA LEU A 318 26.52 1.17 3.67
C LEU A 318 25.85 1.64 2.37
N VAL A 319 24.77 2.41 2.47
CA VAL A 319 24.02 2.97 1.33
C VAL A 319 24.89 3.93 0.50
N PHE A 320 25.66 4.81 1.16
CA PHE A 320 26.56 5.75 0.50
C PHE A 320 27.90 5.15 0.05
N GLY A 321 28.25 3.95 0.52
CA GLY A 321 29.57 3.35 0.31
C GLY A 321 29.95 3.09 -1.16
N ARG A 322 28.98 3.09 -2.08
CA ARG A 322 29.19 2.90 -3.54
C ARG A 322 29.21 4.20 -4.33
N ILE A 323 28.89 5.34 -3.73
CA ILE A 323 28.81 6.63 -4.43
C ILE A 323 30.20 7.20 -4.70
N SER A 324 31.11 7.08 -3.72
CA SER A 324 32.46 7.63 -3.81
C SER A 324 33.50 6.54 -3.54
N PRO A 325 34.60 6.48 -4.33
CA PRO A 325 35.70 5.54 -4.07
C PRO A 325 36.42 5.84 -2.74
N ASN A 326 36.39 7.09 -2.29
CA ASN A 326 36.90 7.48 -0.98
C ASN A 326 35.85 7.19 0.10
N ARG A 327 36.18 6.28 1.02
CA ARG A 327 35.34 5.89 2.17
C ARG A 327 35.00 7.06 3.08
N LEU A 328 35.89 8.04 3.22
CA LEU A 328 35.64 9.23 4.04
C LEU A 328 34.51 10.08 3.47
N ASN A 329 34.44 10.24 2.14
CA ASN A 329 33.33 10.98 1.52
C ASN A 329 31.99 10.28 1.75
N GLY A 330 31.96 8.94 1.69
CA GLY A 330 30.76 8.15 2.01
C GLY A 330 30.34 8.33 3.46
N LEU A 331 31.30 8.31 4.39
CA LEU A 331 31.06 8.61 5.81
C LEU A 331 30.56 10.03 6.02
N THR A 332 31.17 11.03 5.37
CA THR A 332 30.73 12.43 5.45
C THR A 332 29.29 12.57 4.95
N LEU A 333 28.95 11.99 3.79
CA LEU A 333 27.58 12.00 3.27
C LEU A 333 26.59 11.35 4.24
N ALA A 334 26.93 10.17 4.78
CA ALA A 334 26.08 9.48 5.74
C ALA A 334 25.83 10.32 7.00
N LEU A 335 26.87 10.92 7.59
CA LEU A 335 26.75 11.79 8.76
C LEU A 335 26.01 13.09 8.45
N SER A 336 26.25 13.70 7.28
CA SER A 336 25.54 14.91 6.86
C SER A 336 24.05 14.66 6.65
N VAL A 337 23.69 13.54 6.01
CA VAL A 337 22.28 13.16 5.81
C VAL A 337 21.62 12.81 7.13
N PHE A 338 22.28 12.03 7.99
CA PHE A 338 21.77 11.71 9.33
C PHE A 338 21.49 12.99 10.12
N ALA A 339 22.44 13.93 10.18
CA ALA A 339 22.26 15.20 10.87
C ALA A 339 21.13 16.06 10.25
N ALA A 340 21.04 16.10 8.92
CA ALA A 340 19.98 16.82 8.22
C ALA A 340 18.59 16.23 8.51
N GLN A 341 18.45 14.91 8.60
CA GLN A 341 17.18 14.26 8.95
C GLN A 341 16.72 14.65 10.35
N TYR A 342 17.60 14.61 11.36
CA TYR A 342 17.26 15.11 12.69
C TYR A 342 16.85 16.58 12.66
N MET A 343 17.59 17.42 11.93
CA MET A 343 17.24 18.84 11.80
C MET A 343 15.84 19.03 11.21
N ILE A 344 15.50 18.31 10.13
CA ILE A 344 14.19 18.42 9.49
C ILE A 344 13.08 17.95 10.44
N ILE A 345 13.25 16.84 11.16
CA ILE A 345 12.24 16.36 12.12
C ILE A 345 12.02 17.36 13.25
N LEU A 346 13.08 18.03 13.72
CA LEU A 346 12.94 19.07 14.73
C LEU A 346 12.18 20.31 14.20
N LEU A 347 12.29 20.61 12.90
CA LEU A 347 11.54 21.69 12.25
C LEU A 347 10.08 21.32 11.98
N PHE A 348 9.77 20.02 11.82
CA PHE A 348 8.44 19.51 11.52
C PHE A 348 8.04 18.37 12.49
N PRO A 349 7.89 18.67 13.80
CA PRO A 349 7.72 17.65 14.84
C PRO A 349 6.36 16.95 14.80
N THR A 350 5.37 17.55 14.12
CA THR A 350 4.00 17.03 13.99
C THR A 350 3.78 16.27 12.69
N HIS A 351 4.74 16.28 11.75
CA HIS A 351 4.58 15.58 10.49
C HIS A 351 4.88 14.09 10.68
N GLU A 352 3.99 13.24 10.15
CA GLU A 352 4.19 11.80 10.14
C GLU A 352 5.09 11.42 8.97
N TRP A 353 6.14 10.65 9.25
CA TRP A 353 7.13 10.25 8.27
C TRP A 353 7.11 8.74 8.12
N ASP A 354 7.06 8.28 6.87
CA ASP A 354 7.09 6.86 6.53
C ASP A 354 8.52 6.36 6.22
N ALA A 355 8.72 5.05 6.41
CA ALA A 355 9.99 4.34 6.25
C ALA A 355 9.98 3.34 5.07
N PHE A 356 8.91 3.25 4.27
CA PHE A 356 8.76 2.29 3.17
C PHE A 356 9.94 2.31 2.19
N TRP A 357 10.41 3.51 1.86
CA TRP A 357 11.46 3.71 0.86
C TRP A 357 12.87 3.29 1.32
N LEU A 358 13.06 2.93 2.60
CA LEU A 358 14.35 2.45 3.14
C LEU A 358 14.89 1.23 2.39
N LEU A 359 14.02 0.27 2.07
CA LEU A 359 14.40 -0.92 1.31
C LEU A 359 14.93 -0.53 -0.09
N PHE A 360 14.26 0.40 -0.76
CA PHE A 360 14.62 0.81 -2.12
C PHE A 360 15.93 1.59 -2.16
N ILE A 361 16.18 2.50 -1.21
CA ILE A 361 17.48 3.19 -1.15
C ILE A 361 18.62 2.22 -0.85
N PHE A 362 18.36 1.16 -0.07
CA PHE A 362 19.34 0.10 0.17
C PHE A 362 19.63 -0.68 -1.12
N LEU A 363 18.59 -1.11 -1.84
CA LEU A 363 18.75 -1.81 -3.12
C LEU A 363 19.47 -0.95 -4.17
N LEU A 364 19.11 0.33 -4.28
CA LEU A 364 19.74 1.28 -5.19
C LEU A 364 21.20 1.56 -4.82
N GLY A 365 21.47 1.88 -3.56
CA GLY A 365 22.83 2.16 -3.08
C GLY A 365 23.76 0.95 -3.16
N ARG A 366 23.23 -0.28 -2.94
CA ARG A 366 24.06 -1.47 -2.72
C ARG A 366 24.03 -2.54 -3.81
N PHE A 367 23.04 -2.57 -4.68
CA PHE A 367 22.93 -3.61 -5.71
C PHE A 367 22.80 -3.04 -7.11
N LEU A 368 21.86 -2.12 -7.33
CA LEU A 368 21.60 -1.55 -8.67
C LEU A 368 22.63 -0.48 -9.07
N GLY A 369 23.09 0.30 -8.10
CA GLY A 369 24.05 1.38 -8.31
C GLY A 369 23.38 2.70 -8.74
N VAL A 370 24.00 3.80 -8.34
CA VAL A 370 23.50 5.18 -8.57
C VAL A 370 23.92 5.71 -9.95
N TYR A 371 25.04 5.24 -10.47
CA TYR A 371 25.57 5.67 -11.77
C TYR A 371 25.04 4.81 -12.91
N HIS A 372 24.86 5.45 -14.06
CA HIS A 372 24.47 4.79 -15.30
C HIS A 372 25.72 4.43 -16.13
N PRO A 373 25.79 3.23 -16.75
CA PRO A 373 26.93 2.83 -17.57
C PRO A 373 26.98 3.58 -18.92
N PRO A 374 28.14 4.12 -19.34
CA PRO A 374 28.24 4.91 -20.55
C PRO A 374 27.95 4.09 -21.82
N ALA A 375 27.28 4.73 -22.78
CA ALA A 375 27.08 4.26 -24.13
C ALA A 375 28.35 4.45 -24.97
N THR A 376 28.47 3.67 -26.03
CA THR A 376 29.56 3.84 -27.00
C THR A 376 29.29 5.02 -27.93
N GLU A 377 28.02 5.25 -28.28
CA GLU A 377 27.57 6.39 -29.07
C GLU A 377 26.73 7.36 -28.23
N GLU A 378 27.25 8.57 -28.03
CA GLU A 378 26.69 9.59 -27.13
C GLU A 378 25.90 10.69 -27.86
N ALA A 379 25.48 10.45 -29.10
CA ALA A 379 24.76 11.42 -29.91
C ALA A 379 23.49 11.93 -29.19
N PRO A 380 23.18 13.24 -29.27
CA PRO A 380 22.05 13.80 -28.57
C PRO A 380 20.71 13.31 -29.11
N LEU A 381 19.73 13.19 -28.20
CA LEU A 381 18.35 12.86 -28.59
C LEU A 381 17.75 13.95 -29.49
N ASN A 382 16.90 13.53 -30.42
CA ASN A 382 16.10 14.45 -31.22
C ASN A 382 15.04 15.17 -30.33
N PRO A 383 14.46 16.29 -30.80
CA PRO A 383 13.50 17.06 -30.01
C PRO A 383 12.28 16.25 -29.55
N GLY A 384 11.73 15.38 -30.40
CA GLY A 384 10.56 14.55 -30.04
C GLY A 384 10.82 13.63 -28.86
N ARG A 385 11.98 12.95 -28.84
CA ARG A 385 12.39 12.12 -27.70
C ARG A 385 12.64 12.93 -26.44
N LYS A 386 13.17 14.15 -26.55
CA LYS A 386 13.33 15.02 -25.39
C LYS A 386 11.98 15.35 -24.74
N VAL A 387 10.97 15.69 -25.54
CA VAL A 387 9.61 15.93 -25.04
C VAL A 387 9.07 14.67 -24.36
N LEU A 388 9.21 13.51 -24.99
CA LEU A 388 8.75 12.24 -24.41
C LEU A 388 9.45 11.92 -23.09
N GLY A 389 10.76 12.18 -22.99
CA GLY A 389 11.52 11.96 -21.76
C GLY A 389 11.07 12.85 -20.62
N TRP A 390 10.83 14.13 -20.88
CA TRP A 390 10.26 15.03 -19.87
C TRP A 390 8.84 14.65 -19.48
N ALA A 391 8.02 14.20 -20.43
CA ALA A 391 6.68 13.68 -20.13
C ALA A 391 6.74 12.44 -19.23
N ALA A 392 7.68 11.52 -19.46
CA ALA A 392 7.88 10.35 -18.59
C ALA A 392 8.35 10.74 -17.17
N LEU A 393 9.22 11.74 -17.04
CA LEU A 393 9.55 12.28 -15.71
C LEU A 393 8.36 12.98 -15.04
N GLY A 394 7.42 13.53 -15.83
CA GLY A 394 6.13 13.99 -15.33
C GLY A 394 5.26 12.84 -14.82
N ILE A 395 5.19 11.72 -15.55
CA ILE A 395 4.49 10.50 -15.12
C ILE A 395 5.07 9.98 -13.79
N PHE A 396 6.38 10.01 -13.62
CA PHE A 396 7.01 9.69 -12.33
C PHE A 396 6.41 10.54 -11.19
N VAL A 397 6.36 11.86 -11.35
CA VAL A 397 5.80 12.76 -10.32
C VAL A 397 4.32 12.46 -10.07
N LEU A 398 3.55 12.14 -11.12
CA LEU A 398 2.13 11.82 -11.00
C LEU A 398 1.86 10.51 -10.24
N CYS A 399 2.71 9.51 -10.44
CA CYS A 399 2.57 8.18 -9.84
C CYS A 399 3.32 8.04 -8.50
N PHE A 400 4.29 8.91 -8.20
CA PHE A 400 5.09 8.83 -7.00
C PHE A 400 4.18 8.92 -5.77
N THR A 401 4.27 7.92 -4.92
CA THR A 401 3.45 7.79 -3.71
C THR A 401 4.37 7.95 -2.50
N PRO A 402 4.32 9.09 -1.77
CA PRO A 402 5.20 9.37 -0.65
C PRO A 402 5.22 8.26 0.40
N ALA A 403 4.04 7.87 0.91
CA ALA A 403 3.85 6.76 1.84
C ALA A 403 2.88 5.77 1.21
N PRO A 404 3.36 4.73 0.49
CA PRO A 404 2.46 3.80 -0.22
C PRO A 404 1.51 3.03 0.71
N PHE A 405 1.98 2.74 1.91
CA PHE A 405 1.19 2.06 2.91
C PHE A 405 1.24 2.88 4.19
N GLU A 406 0.07 3.26 4.68
CA GLU A 406 -0.07 4.07 5.89
C GLU A 406 -0.62 3.21 7.02
N PHE A 407 0.00 3.30 8.19
CA PHE A 407 -0.43 2.65 9.41
C PHE A 407 -0.90 3.72 10.38
N ILE A 408 -2.22 3.81 10.55
CA ILE A 408 -2.87 4.88 11.31
C ILE A 408 -3.29 4.34 12.67
N THR A 409 -2.60 4.79 13.71
CA THR A 409 -2.87 4.37 15.09
C THR A 409 -3.91 5.27 15.75
N VAL A 410 -4.94 4.67 16.36
CA VAL A 410 -5.95 5.32 17.19
C VAL A 410 -5.76 4.92 18.65
N SER A 411 -5.81 5.88 19.57
CA SER A 411 -5.54 5.64 20.99
C SER A 411 -6.77 5.81 21.88
N ALA A 412 -6.75 5.15 23.04
CA ALA A 412 -7.76 5.32 24.09
C ALA A 412 -7.83 6.75 24.65
N PHE A 413 -6.76 7.52 24.44
CA PHE A 413 -6.53 8.85 25.01
C PHE A 413 -6.72 9.96 23.98
N ASP A 414 -7.02 9.62 22.73
CA ASP A 414 -7.46 10.58 21.74
C ASP A 414 -8.73 11.23 22.27
N LYS A 415 -8.75 12.56 22.38
CA LYS A 415 -9.92 13.28 22.89
C LYS A 415 -11.14 12.89 22.06
N VAL A 416 -12.07 12.20 22.71
CA VAL A 416 -13.46 12.11 22.27
C VAL A 416 -14.04 13.50 22.44
N ASP A 417 -13.82 14.39 21.47
CA ASP A 417 -14.70 15.56 21.38
C ASP A 417 -16.12 15.02 21.20
N SER A 418 -17.07 15.63 21.90
CA SER A 418 -18.47 15.20 22.01
C SER A 418 -19.27 15.32 20.70
N GLN A 419 -18.60 15.22 19.56
CA GLN A 419 -19.08 15.18 18.18
C GLN A 419 -18.62 13.87 17.47
N GLY A 420 -18.30 12.83 18.25
CA GLY A 420 -17.59 11.64 17.74
C GLY A 420 -16.11 11.94 17.51
N PRO A 421 -15.26 10.94 17.18
CA PRO A 421 -13.98 11.27 16.58
C PRO A 421 -14.31 12.17 15.38
N GLU A 422 -13.78 13.40 15.38
CA GLU A 422 -13.68 14.21 14.16
C GLU A 422 -13.36 13.23 13.03
N PRO A 423 -14.19 13.13 11.97
CA PRO A 423 -13.92 12.17 10.91
C PRO A 423 -12.49 12.42 10.47
N LEU A 424 -11.65 11.38 10.52
CA LEU A 424 -10.20 11.47 10.25
C LEU A 424 -9.88 12.20 8.93
N PHE A 425 -10.87 12.33 8.06
CA PHE A 425 -10.94 13.27 6.93
C PHE A 425 -10.51 14.71 7.22
N SER A 426 -10.64 15.26 8.44
CA SER A 426 -10.25 16.65 8.74
C SER A 426 -8.77 16.82 9.12
N ARG A 427 -8.11 15.77 9.61
CA ARG A 427 -6.69 15.83 10.03
C ARG A 427 -5.68 15.62 8.89
N PHE A 428 -6.10 14.97 7.80
CA PHE A 428 -5.20 14.52 6.74
C PHE A 428 -5.48 15.12 5.36
N ASP A 429 -6.59 15.84 5.17
CA ASP A 429 -6.72 16.74 4.02
C ASP A 429 -5.93 18.01 4.36
N GLY A 430 -4.95 18.40 3.53
CA GLY A 430 -4.23 19.68 3.65
C GLY A 430 -5.13 20.90 3.41
N ARG A 431 -6.41 20.82 3.78
CA ARG A 431 -7.46 21.81 3.65
C ARG A 431 -7.92 22.27 5.04
N GLU A 432 -6.99 22.78 5.86
CA GLU A 432 -7.40 23.84 6.79
C GLU A 432 -7.74 25.07 5.94
N ARG A 433 -9.02 25.18 5.55
CA ARG A 433 -9.62 26.47 5.22
C ARG A 433 -9.65 27.27 6.51
N THR A 434 -8.62 28.07 6.73
CA THR A 434 -8.69 29.21 7.63
C THR A 434 -9.73 30.18 7.08
N ASN A 435 -10.99 30.00 7.47
CA ASN A 435 -11.99 31.05 7.34
C ASN A 435 -11.61 32.15 8.32
N PHE A 436 -11.29 33.32 7.77
CA PHE A 436 -10.82 34.52 8.47
C PHE A 436 -11.85 35.08 9.49
N THR A 437 -12.99 34.43 9.68
CA THR A 437 -14.09 34.84 10.55
C THR A 437 -14.01 34.29 11.98
N ASP A 438 -13.25 33.22 12.22
CA ASP A 438 -13.17 32.60 13.57
C ASP A 438 -12.17 33.30 14.49
N LEU A 439 -11.46 34.32 13.99
CA LEU A 439 -10.55 35.18 14.75
C LEU A 439 -11.26 36.36 15.44
N LEU A 440 -12.56 36.53 15.26
CA LEU A 440 -13.36 37.56 15.91
C LEU A 440 -14.57 36.91 16.55
N GLY A 441 -14.57 36.92 17.89
CA GLY A 441 -15.42 36.08 18.72
C GLY A 441 -16.92 36.36 18.63
N ASP A 442 -17.66 35.47 19.28
CA ASP A 442 -18.87 35.89 19.97
C ASP A 442 -19.07 35.04 21.22
N GLU A 443 -19.42 35.73 22.30
CA GLU A 443 -19.71 35.17 23.60
C GLU A 443 -21.10 34.53 23.61
N GLY A 444 -21.23 33.40 24.32
CA GLY A 444 -22.40 33.18 25.16
C GLY A 444 -23.44 32.15 24.72
N VAL A 445 -24.11 31.65 25.78
CA VAL A 445 -25.27 30.74 25.84
C VAL A 445 -24.90 29.26 25.72
N GLY A 446 -25.18 28.37 26.67
CA GLY A 446 -26.00 28.37 27.88
C GLY A 446 -26.14 26.91 28.32
N GLY A 447 -26.24 26.66 29.63
CA GLY A 447 -25.95 25.36 30.25
C GLY A 447 -26.80 24.16 29.84
N LEU A 448 -26.21 22.97 29.96
CA LEU A 448 -26.91 21.69 30.07
C LEU A 448 -26.24 20.84 31.18
N GLN A 449 -27.08 20.26 32.03
CA GLN A 449 -26.74 19.54 33.26
C GLN A 449 -26.01 18.21 33.01
N PRO A 450 -25.24 17.69 33.99
CA PRO A 450 -24.59 16.39 33.87
C PRO A 450 -25.60 15.25 33.98
N PHE A 451 -25.67 14.39 32.97
CA PHE A 451 -26.43 13.14 32.99
C PHE A 451 -25.75 12.09 33.88
N GLN A 452 -26.55 11.41 34.70
CA GLN A 452 -26.14 10.29 35.55
C GLN A 452 -25.93 8.99 34.74
N PRO A 453 -25.06 8.06 35.19
CA PRO A 453 -24.77 6.83 34.46
C PRO A 453 -25.93 5.83 34.62
N LEU A 454 -26.54 5.43 33.51
CA LEU A 454 -27.48 4.30 33.48
C LEU A 454 -26.68 2.99 33.51
N SER A 455 -26.94 2.18 34.53
CA SER A 455 -26.42 0.84 34.72
C SER A 455 -27.11 -0.17 33.80
N ARG A 456 -26.31 -1.13 33.29
CA ARG A 456 -26.66 -2.46 32.75
C ARG A 456 -28.04 -2.64 32.12
N ILE A 457 -28.09 -2.69 30.79
CA ILE A 457 -29.19 -3.33 30.04
C ILE A 457 -28.60 -4.50 29.25
N HIS A 458 -29.12 -5.71 29.51
CA HIS A 458 -28.83 -6.91 28.73
C HIS A 458 -29.51 -6.81 27.35
N VAL A 459 -28.80 -7.15 26.28
CA VAL A 459 -29.24 -7.08 24.87
C VAL A 459 -30.35 -8.09 24.51
N ARG A 460 -30.97 -8.75 25.51
CA ARG A 460 -32.08 -9.69 25.27
C ARG A 460 -33.47 -9.06 25.31
N ASP A 461 -33.60 -7.83 25.82
CA ASP A 461 -34.92 -7.21 26.05
C ASP A 461 -35.34 -6.17 24.98
N ALA A 462 -34.49 -5.90 23.98
CA ALA A 462 -34.81 -4.95 22.90
C ALA A 462 -35.62 -5.57 21.74
N VAL A 463 -35.84 -6.89 21.73
CA VAL A 463 -36.60 -7.58 20.67
C VAL A 463 -38.07 -7.83 21.07
N GLU A 464 -38.43 -7.73 22.35
CA GLU A 464 -39.84 -7.90 22.80
C GLU A 464 -40.59 -6.58 23.06
N ALA A 465 -39.91 -5.43 23.08
CA ALA A 465 -40.56 -4.13 23.20
C ALA A 465 -40.69 -3.45 21.82
N GLY A 466 -41.80 -3.70 21.14
CA GLY A 466 -42.14 -3.07 19.87
C GLY A 466 -42.11 -1.54 19.95
N PHE A 467 -41.00 -0.94 19.52
CA PHE A 467 -40.88 0.49 19.27
C PHE A 467 -41.14 0.77 17.78
N GLN A 468 -42.36 1.23 17.49
CA GLN A 468 -42.71 1.78 16.18
C GLN A 468 -42.28 3.24 16.10
N GLY A 469 -41.41 3.57 15.14
CA GLY A 469 -41.19 4.95 14.69
C GLY A 469 -42.42 5.50 13.95
N PRO A 470 -42.54 6.83 13.80
CA PRO A 470 -43.80 7.47 13.41
C PRO A 470 -44.09 7.32 11.91
N GLY A 471 -45.20 6.63 11.61
CA GLY A 471 -46.17 6.93 10.56
C GLY A 471 -45.72 6.97 9.09
N GLU A 472 -46.02 5.90 8.35
CA GLU A 472 -46.76 5.94 7.07
C GLU A 472 -47.38 4.55 6.76
N PRO A 473 -48.49 4.45 5.99
CA PRO A 473 -49.45 3.35 6.10
C PRO A 473 -49.09 2.10 5.27
N VAL A 474 -49.31 0.93 5.87
CA VAL A 474 -49.20 -0.40 5.27
C VAL A 474 -50.47 -0.75 4.46
N PRO A 475 -50.37 -1.29 3.23
CA PRO A 475 -51.44 -2.07 2.65
C PRO A 475 -51.27 -3.56 2.98
N SER A 476 -52.35 -4.11 3.55
CA SER A 476 -52.72 -5.51 3.80
C SER A 476 -51.97 -6.63 3.07
N GLN A 477 -51.47 -7.61 3.84
CA GLN A 477 -51.23 -8.99 3.38
C GLN A 477 -52.54 -9.77 3.19
N PRO A 478 -52.49 -10.89 2.44
CA PRO A 478 -52.99 -12.14 3.01
C PRO A 478 -52.02 -13.32 2.86
N THR A 479 -51.70 -13.91 4.01
CA THR A 479 -51.64 -15.35 4.37
C THR A 479 -51.29 -16.40 3.29
N GLY A 480 -50.27 -17.22 3.59
CA GLY A 480 -50.08 -18.52 2.94
C GLY A 480 -48.83 -19.28 3.41
N ASP A 481 -49.03 -20.16 4.39
CA ASP A 481 -48.34 -21.42 4.70
C ASP A 481 -46.81 -21.53 4.75
N ALA A 482 -46.34 -21.86 5.95
CA ALA A 482 -45.00 -22.30 6.27
C ALA A 482 -44.76 -23.76 5.85
N THR A 483 -43.60 -24.00 5.23
CA THR A 483 -42.90 -25.29 5.24
C THR A 483 -41.43 -25.04 5.57
N PRO A 484 -40.77 -25.86 6.40
CA PRO A 484 -39.45 -25.58 6.94
C PRO A 484 -38.37 -25.93 5.92
N VAL A 485 -37.51 -24.97 5.59
CA VAL A 485 -36.28 -25.21 4.83
C VAL A 485 -35.15 -25.47 5.83
N ALA A 486 -34.47 -26.58 5.56
CA ALA A 486 -33.43 -27.20 6.34
C ALA A 486 -32.29 -26.28 6.77
N ASP A 487 -31.81 -26.55 7.99
CA ASP A 487 -30.53 -26.13 8.53
C ASP A 487 -29.38 -26.39 7.55
N HIS A 488 -28.73 -25.31 7.11
CA HIS A 488 -27.34 -25.35 6.66
C HIS A 488 -26.56 -24.31 7.46
N VAL A 489 -26.13 -24.73 8.64
CA VAL A 489 -25.08 -24.09 9.43
C VAL A 489 -23.77 -24.22 8.66
N PHE A 490 -23.29 -23.12 8.06
CA PHE A 490 -21.90 -23.01 7.63
C PHE A 490 -21.16 -22.16 8.67
N GLY A 491 -20.45 -22.86 9.55
CA GLY A 491 -19.52 -22.25 10.49
C GLY A 491 -18.29 -21.74 9.77
N ILE A 492 -17.98 -20.46 9.95
CA ILE A 492 -16.69 -19.89 9.61
C ILE A 492 -15.81 -20.06 10.85
N HIS A 493 -14.93 -21.07 10.79
CA HIS A 493 -13.82 -21.22 11.73
C HIS A 493 -12.70 -20.27 11.30
N GLN A 494 -12.56 -19.12 11.97
CA GLN A 494 -11.24 -18.52 12.15
C GLN A 494 -10.72 -19.00 13.51
N GLN A 495 -9.82 -19.98 13.46
CA GLN A 495 -9.05 -20.40 14.62
C GLN A 495 -7.98 -19.36 14.88
N THR A 496 -8.00 -18.82 16.09
CA THR A 496 -6.92 -18.05 16.70
C THR A 496 -5.57 -18.71 16.45
N ALA A 497 -4.66 -17.95 15.82
CA ALA A 497 -3.25 -18.31 15.77
C ALA A 497 -2.73 -18.48 17.20
N ASP A 498 -2.14 -19.64 17.44
CA ASP A 498 -1.48 -20.02 18.68
C ASP A 498 -0.29 -19.08 18.94
N VAL A 499 -0.42 -18.19 19.92
CA VAL A 499 0.59 -17.16 20.29
C VAL A 499 1.86 -17.79 20.90
N SER A 500 1.95 -19.11 21.00
CA SER A 500 3.08 -19.83 21.61
C SER A 500 4.29 -20.08 20.70
N LEU A 501 4.25 -19.73 19.40
CA LEU A 501 5.34 -20.02 18.45
C LEU A 501 6.31 -18.87 18.15
N LEU A 502 6.12 -17.68 18.73
CA LEU A 502 6.99 -16.51 18.48
C LEU A 502 8.12 -16.30 19.52
N GLU A 503 8.30 -17.21 20.49
CA GLU A 503 9.41 -17.12 21.47
C GLU A 503 10.69 -17.91 21.08
N GLN A 504 10.83 -18.43 19.85
CA GLN A 504 12.03 -19.21 19.46
C GLN A 504 12.66 -18.90 18.09
N PHE A 505 12.63 -17.65 17.63
CA PHE A 505 13.52 -17.19 16.56
C PHE A 505 14.15 -15.83 16.82
#